data_AF-A0A7S3D8Y7-F1
#
_entry.id   AF-A0A7S3D8Y7-F1
#
_cell.length_a   1.000
_cell.length_b   1.000
_cell.length_c   1.000
_cell.angle_alpha   90.00
_cell.angle_beta   90.00
_cell.angle_gamma   90.00
#
_symmetry.space_group_name_H-M   'P 1'
#
loop_
_entity.id
_entity.type
_entity.pdbx_description
1 polymer ?
#
loop_
_entity_poly.entity_id
_entity_poly.type
_entity_poly.pdbx_seq_one_letter_code
_entity_poly.pdbx_strand_id
1 'polypeptide(L)'
;KSYLTINCKEFFWMVRDASLIGYSPITQRAMNGLFAKAQQEEDFGAEIANTDTEMVYTEFIEALCSLSYFVLPDPYQPLDQRMDSFLAGFLLTNLKGKVKGLQIPDRNRRFTIGK
;
A
#
# COMPACT_ATOMS: atom_id res chain seq x y z
N LYS A 1 18.44 -12.69 -2.78
CA LYS A 1 17.23 -11.84 -2.86
C LYS A 1 16.10 -12.70 -3.36
N SER A 2 15.09 -12.98 -2.54
CA SER A 2 13.83 -13.52 -3.04
C SER A 2 13.17 -12.44 -3.89
N TYR A 3 12.69 -12.78 -5.08
CA TYR A 3 12.03 -11.81 -5.98
C TYR A 3 10.57 -11.55 -5.60
N LEU A 4 10.08 -12.20 -4.54
CA LEU A 4 8.68 -12.22 -4.13
C LEU A 4 8.43 -11.51 -2.79
N THR A 5 9.47 -10.87 -2.26
CA THR A 5 9.46 -10.23 -0.95
C THR A 5 9.94 -8.79 -1.08
N ILE A 6 9.49 -7.92 -0.16
CA ILE A 6 9.85 -6.49 -0.14
C ILE A 6 10.28 -6.08 1.27
N ASN A 7 11.43 -5.41 1.41
CA ASN A 7 11.85 -4.91 2.71
C ASN A 7 11.22 -3.54 3.04
N CYS A 8 11.34 -3.11 4.30
CA CYS A 8 10.76 -1.86 4.79
C CYS A 8 11.26 -0.61 4.04
N LYS A 9 12.55 -0.58 3.64
CA LYS A 9 13.13 0.55 2.90
C LYS A 9 12.55 0.65 1.49
N GLU A 10 12.44 -0.47 0.79
CA GLU A 10 11.86 -0.57 -0.55
C GLU A 10 10.38 -0.18 -0.52
N PHE A 11 9.62 -0.65 0.48
CA PHE A 11 8.23 -0.24 0.68
C PHE A 11 8.11 1.26 0.96
N PHE A 12 8.94 1.82 1.83
CA PHE A 12 8.97 3.26 2.11
C PHE A 12 9.30 4.09 0.85
N TRP A 13 10.27 3.65 0.04
CA TRP A 13 10.59 4.30 -1.23
C TRP A 13 9.42 4.27 -2.20
N MET A 14 8.69 3.15 -2.28
CA MET A 14 7.47 3.08 -3.09
C MET A 14 6.42 4.12 -2.65
N VAL A 15 6.16 4.23 -1.35
CA VAL A 15 5.20 5.20 -0.78
C VAL A 15 5.63 6.63 -1.01
N ARG A 16 6.94 6.91 -0.87
CA ARG A 16 7.53 8.22 -1.19
C ARG A 16 7.42 8.55 -2.68
N ASP A 17 7.74 7.59 -3.54
CA ASP A 17 7.75 7.79 -4.99
C ASP A 17 6.33 7.94 -5.54
N ALA A 18 5.34 7.33 -4.89
CA ALA A 18 3.92 7.58 -5.10
C ALA A 18 3.43 8.90 -4.47
N SER A 19 4.32 9.73 -3.93
CA SER A 19 4.01 11.02 -3.31
C SER A 19 2.95 10.94 -2.21
N LEU A 20 2.88 9.82 -1.47
CA LEU A 20 1.85 9.59 -0.45
C LEU A 20 2.22 10.15 0.94
N ILE A 21 3.50 10.45 1.18
CA ILE A 21 4.01 10.95 2.48
C ILE A 21 3.41 12.33 2.88
N GLY A 22 2.80 13.06 1.94
CA GLY A 22 2.11 14.32 2.21
C GLY A 22 0.67 14.19 2.72
N TYR A 23 0.07 13.01 2.62
CA TYR A 23 -1.26 12.76 3.19
C TYR A 23 -1.09 12.52 4.70
N SER A 24 -1.37 13.53 5.51
CA SER A 24 -1.32 13.42 6.97
C SER A 24 -2.25 12.28 7.44
N PRO A 25 -1.80 11.31 8.26
CA PRO A 25 -0.57 11.28 9.07
C PRO A 25 0.53 10.29 8.59
N ILE A 26 0.80 10.18 7.28
CA ILE A 26 1.84 9.26 6.76
C ILE A 26 3.25 9.80 7.08
N THR A 27 3.76 9.45 8.26
CA THR A 27 5.13 9.72 8.73
C THR A 27 5.99 8.46 8.63
N GLN A 28 7.32 8.60 8.64
CA GLN A 28 8.22 7.43 8.70
C GLN A 28 7.93 6.54 9.92
N ARG A 29 7.55 7.14 11.07
CA ARG A 29 7.14 6.41 12.27
C ARG A 29 5.85 5.62 12.03
N ALA A 30 4.86 6.21 11.37
CA ALA A 30 3.61 5.51 11.02
C ALA A 30 3.88 4.34 10.06
N MET A 31 4.78 4.52 9.09
CA MET A 31 5.18 3.47 8.15
C MET A 31 5.89 2.30 8.84
N ASN A 32 6.80 2.58 9.78
CA ASN A 32 7.44 1.54 10.58
C ASN A 32 6.41 0.77 11.43
N GLY A 33 5.43 1.47 12.00
CA GLY A 33 4.33 0.84 12.74
C GLY A 33 3.44 -0.03 11.86
N LEU A 34 3.11 0.44 10.66
CA LEU A 34 2.33 -0.33 9.68
C LEU A 34 3.08 -1.58 9.23
N PHE A 35 4.38 -1.44 8.93
CA PHE A 35 5.23 -2.56 8.53
C PHE A 35 5.33 -3.61 9.65
N ALA A 36 5.55 -3.18 10.89
CA ALA A 36 5.55 -4.07 12.05
C ALA A 36 4.22 -4.79 12.22
N LYS A 37 3.09 -4.10 11.98
CA LYS A 37 1.75 -4.67 12.12
C LYS A 37 1.42 -5.66 11.02
N ALA A 38 1.84 -5.41 9.79
CA ALA A 38 1.64 -6.32 8.67
C ALA A 38 2.48 -7.62 8.80
N GLN A 39 3.56 -7.59 9.58
CA GLN A 39 4.40 -8.76 9.85
C GLN A 39 4.06 -9.47 11.17
N GLN A 40 3.19 -8.91 12.01
CA GLN A 40 2.76 -9.55 13.24
C GLN A 40 1.71 -10.61 12.92
N GLU A 41 2.14 -11.86 12.76
CA GLU A 41 1.27 -13.02 12.92
C GLU A 41 0.82 -13.09 14.40
N GLU A 42 -0.34 -12.51 14.71
CA GLU A 42 -1.11 -12.66 15.97
C GLU A 42 -0.36 -12.72 17.33
N ASP A 43 0.84 -12.15 17.47
CA ASP A 43 1.52 -12.07 18.76
C ASP A 43 1.67 -10.62 19.26
N PHE A 44 1.07 -10.35 20.41
CA PHE A 44 1.01 -9.04 21.08
C PHE A 44 2.35 -8.66 21.74
N GLY A 45 3.48 -8.95 21.09
CA GLY A 45 4.83 -8.61 21.53
C GLY A 45 5.42 -7.51 20.64
N ALA A 46 5.44 -6.27 21.13
CA ALA A 46 6.08 -5.16 20.45
C ALA A 46 7.61 -5.25 20.60
N GLU A 47 8.27 -5.98 19.69
CA GLU A 47 9.67 -5.73 19.39
C GLU A 47 9.80 -4.96 18.07
N ILE A 48 10.65 -3.95 18.13
CA ILE A 48 10.91 -2.97 17.08
C ILE A 48 11.19 -3.70 15.77
N ALA A 49 10.40 -3.38 14.73
CA ALA A 49 10.54 -3.93 13.38
C ALA A 49 12.02 -4.03 12.98
N ASN A 50 12.51 -5.26 12.90
CA ASN A 50 13.85 -5.52 12.43
C ASN A 50 13.86 -5.13 10.95
N THR A 51 14.57 -4.05 10.59
CA THR A 51 14.55 -3.46 9.24
C THR A 51 15.10 -4.37 8.13
N ASP A 52 15.67 -5.51 8.51
CA ASP A 52 16.15 -6.56 7.62
C ASP A 52 15.11 -7.65 7.35
N THR A 53 13.90 -7.53 7.92
CA THR A 53 12.79 -8.43 7.59
C THR A 53 12.16 -8.05 6.25
N GLU A 54 11.74 -9.06 5.50
CA GLU A 54 11.09 -8.89 4.21
C GLU A 54 9.61 -9.28 4.33
N MET A 55 8.70 -8.48 3.78
CA MET A 55 7.29 -8.82 3.68
C MET A 55 7.04 -9.77 2.52
N VAL A 56 6.27 -10.83 2.73
CA VAL A 56 5.71 -11.67 1.65
C VAL A 56 4.52 -10.98 1.00
N TYR A 57 4.03 -11.56 -0.11
CA TYR A 57 2.95 -10.95 -0.90
C TYR A 57 1.67 -10.66 -0.10
N THR A 58 1.26 -11.56 0.80
CA THR A 58 0.04 -11.37 1.63
C THR A 58 0.19 -10.20 2.59
N GLU A 59 1.31 -10.12 3.31
CA GLU A 59 1.64 -9.01 4.21
C GLU A 59 1.75 -7.69 3.45
N PHE A 60 2.29 -7.72 2.23
CA PHE A 60 2.31 -6.55 1.36
C PHE A 60 0.91 -6.06 0.99
N ILE A 61 -0.04 -6.95 0.69
CA ILE A 61 -1.43 -6.58 0.42
C ILE A 61 -2.08 -5.97 1.66
N GLU A 62 -1.84 -6.53 2.85
CA GLU A 62 -2.35 -5.98 4.11
C GLU A 62 -1.78 -4.59 4.43
N ALA A 63 -0.47 -4.42 4.21
CA ALA A 63 0.21 -3.14 4.32
C ALA A 63 -0.38 -2.10 3.36
N LEU A 64 -0.69 -2.52 2.12
CA LEU A 64 -1.29 -1.66 1.10
C LEU A 64 -2.74 -1.28 1.44
N CYS A 65 -3.53 -2.24 1.91
CA CYS A 65 -4.87 -2.00 2.43
C CYS A 65 -4.83 -1.00 3.58
N SER A 66 -3.95 -1.21 4.56
CA SER A 66 -3.75 -0.30 5.70
C SER A 66 -3.37 1.11 5.24
N LEU A 67 -2.46 1.22 4.26
CA LEU A 67 -2.07 2.50 3.69
C LEU A 67 -3.25 3.26 3.07
N SER A 68 -4.20 2.55 2.45
CA SER A 68 -5.41 3.17 1.91
C SER A 68 -6.27 3.86 2.98
N TYR A 69 -6.33 3.32 4.22
CA TYR A 69 -7.03 3.96 5.34
C TYR A 69 -6.37 5.27 5.78
N PHE A 70 -5.04 5.39 5.64
CA PHE A 70 -4.35 6.64 5.93
C PHE A 70 -4.61 7.72 4.88
N VAL A 71 -4.75 7.35 3.61
CA VAL A 71 -4.97 8.30 2.50
C VAL A 71 -6.45 8.67 2.35
N LEU A 72 -7.35 7.71 2.56
CA LEU A 72 -8.81 7.85 2.45
C LEU A 72 -9.48 7.43 3.76
N PRO A 73 -9.46 8.27 4.81
CA PRO A 73 -9.96 7.93 6.14
C PRO A 73 -11.50 8.01 6.25
N ASP A 74 -12.24 7.48 5.27
CA ASP A 74 -13.71 7.43 5.30
C ASP A 74 -14.21 6.10 5.89
N PRO A 75 -14.76 6.08 7.12
CA PRO A 75 -15.21 4.84 7.77
C PRO A 75 -16.41 4.18 7.09
N TYR A 76 -17.13 4.90 6.23
CA TYR A 76 -18.31 4.38 5.54
C TYR A 76 -18.00 3.79 4.16
N GLN A 77 -16.79 4.03 3.64
CA GLN A 77 -16.38 3.47 2.36
C GLN A 77 -15.95 2.00 2.52
N PRO A 78 -16.60 1.06 1.81
CA PRO A 78 -16.19 -0.34 1.77
C PRO A 78 -14.75 -0.50 1.26
N LEU A 79 -14.04 -1.53 1.75
CA LEU A 79 -12.62 -1.73 1.46
C LEU A 79 -12.34 -1.87 -0.04
N ASP A 80 -13.17 -2.62 -0.77
CA ASP A 80 -13.07 -2.82 -2.21
C ASP A 80 -13.14 -1.48 -2.97
N GLN A 81 -14.15 -0.66 -2.66
CA GLN A 81 -14.31 0.67 -3.27
C GLN A 81 -13.18 1.62 -2.91
N ARG A 82 -12.67 1.53 -1.67
CA ARG A 82 -11.52 2.32 -1.24
C ARG A 82 -10.27 1.91 -1.97
N MET A 83 -10.01 0.62 -2.11
CA MET A 83 -8.83 0.12 -2.81
C MET A 83 -8.83 0.54 -4.26
N ASP A 84 -9.98 0.52 -4.94
CA ASP A 84 -10.09 1.05 -6.30
C ASP A 84 -9.78 2.55 -6.38
N SER A 85 -10.34 3.31 -5.43
CA SER A 85 -10.14 4.75 -5.34
C SER A 85 -8.68 5.08 -5.07
N PHE A 86 -8.05 4.37 -4.14
CA PHE A 86 -6.67 4.50 -3.74
C PHE A 86 -5.70 4.12 -4.86
N LEU A 87 -5.87 2.93 -5.45
CA LEU A 87 -4.99 2.43 -6.52
C LEU A 87 -5.06 3.33 -7.75
N ALA A 88 -6.25 3.58 -8.29
CA ALA A 88 -6.39 4.35 -9.51
C ALA A 88 -6.20 5.85 -9.27
N GLY A 89 -6.72 6.40 -8.16
CA GLY A 89 -6.73 7.83 -7.90
C GLY A 89 -5.43 8.38 -7.33
N PHE A 90 -4.70 7.59 -6.56
CA PHE A 90 -3.53 8.06 -5.82
C PHE A 90 -2.28 7.29 -6.22
N LEU A 91 -2.22 5.98 -5.97
CA LEU A 91 -0.98 5.20 -6.14
C LEU A 91 -0.51 5.18 -7.60
N LEU A 92 -1.31 4.65 -8.52
CA LEU A 92 -0.93 4.49 -9.92
C LEU A 92 -0.85 5.84 -10.65
N THR A 93 -1.72 6.79 -10.29
CA THR A 93 -1.70 8.14 -10.86
C THR A 93 -0.40 8.86 -10.51
N ASN A 94 0.07 8.78 -9.27
CA ASN A 94 1.30 9.46 -8.84
C ASN A 94 2.57 8.73 -9.31
N LEU A 95 2.49 7.43 -9.60
CA LEU A 95 3.58 6.65 -10.20
C LEU A 95 3.63 6.77 -11.74
N LYS A 96 2.59 7.34 -12.37
CA LYS A 96 2.53 7.56 -13.81
C LYS A 96 3.72 8.41 -14.26
N GLY A 97 4.53 7.88 -15.18
CA GLY A 97 5.73 8.54 -15.69
C GLY A 97 7.02 8.25 -14.90
N LYS A 98 6.92 7.69 -13.68
CA LYS A 98 8.09 7.19 -12.92
C LYS A 98 8.39 5.72 -13.22
N VAL A 99 7.36 4.96 -13.59
CA VAL A 99 7.48 3.55 -13.98
C VAL A 99 7.25 3.41 -15.49
N LYS A 100 8.25 2.89 -16.21
CA LYS A 100 8.14 2.63 -17.66
C LYS A 100 7.07 1.57 -17.92
N GLY A 101 6.13 1.89 -18.81
CA GLY A 101 5.07 0.95 -19.22
C GLY A 101 3.87 0.85 -18.29
N LEU A 102 3.77 1.67 -17.24
CA LEU A 102 2.61 1.68 -16.34
C LEU A 102 1.38 2.20 -17.08
N GLN A 103 0.41 1.31 -17.35
CA GLN A 103 -0.90 1.67 -17.88
C GLN A 103 -1.89 1.78 -16.73
N ILE A 104 -2.54 2.94 -16.59
CA ILE A 104 -3.63 3.10 -15.62
C ILE A 104 -4.89 2.50 -16.25
N PRO A 105 -5.55 1.52 -15.63
CA PRO A 105 -6.81 0.98 -16.12
C PRO A 105 -7.85 2.10 -16.26
N ASP A 106 -8.54 2.14 -17.39
CA ASP A 106 -9.66 3.07 -17.58
C ASP A 106 -10.76 2.76 -16.55
N ARG A 107 -11.10 3.74 -15.70
CA ARG A 107 -12.10 3.61 -14.63
C ARG A 107 -13.47 3.16 -15.16
N ASN A 108 -13.75 3.39 -16.44
CA ASN A 108 -15.04 3.04 -17.06
C ASN A 108 -15.14 1.57 -17.50
N ARG A 109 -14.11 0.75 -17.28
CA ARG A 109 -14.04 -0.62 -17.81
C ARG A 109 -14.45 -1.71 -16.81
N ARG A 110 -15.28 -1.39 -15.81
CA ARG A 110 -15.82 -2.40 -14.88
C ARG A 110 -17.28 -2.74 -15.18
N PHE A 111 -17.48 -4.03 -15.48
CA PHE A 111 -18.73 -4.80 -15.59
C PHE A 111 -19.49 -4.76 -16.93
N THR A 112 -18.86 -5.22 -18.01
CA THR A 112 -19.60 -6.07 -18.97
C THR A 112 -19.42 -7.52 -18.56
N ILE A 113 -20.27 -7.99 -17.64
CA ILE A 113 -20.56 -9.42 -17.55
C ILE A 113 -21.28 -9.75 -18.85
N GLY A 114 -20.62 -10.50 -19.72
CA GLY A 114 -21.25 -11.06 -20.92
C GLY A 114 -22.50 -11.81 -20.50
N LYS A 115 -23.63 -11.46 -21.13
CA LYS A 115 -24.84 -12.28 -21.11
C LYS A 115 -24.61 -13.56 -21.93
#